data_AF-A0A453TAY0-F1
#
_entry.id   AF-A0A453TAY0-F1
#
_cell.length_a   1.000
_cell.length_b   1.000
_cell.length_c   1.000
_cell.angle_alpha   90.00
_cell.angle_beta   90.00
_cell.angle_gamma   90.00
#
_symmetry.space_group_name_H-M   'P 1'
#
loop_
_entity.id
_entity.type
_entity.pdbx_description
1 polymer ?
#
loop_
_entity_poly.entity_id
_entity_poly.type
_entity_poly.pdbx_seq_one_letter_code
_entity_poly.pdbx_strand_id
1 'polypeptide(L)'
;SIVGDKTMAFLLMDKEMYTGMSDLQPASPTIDRGIALQKMIHFITMALGGDGYLNFMGNEFGHPEWIDFPREGNNWSYDKCRRQWSLADIDHLRYKYMNAFDQAMNALDDKFSFLSSSKQIVSDMNEEKKIIVFERGDLVFVFNFHPSKTYDGYKVGCDLPGKYKVALDSDALMFGGHGRV
;
A
#
# COMPACT_ATOMS: atom_id res chain seq x y z
N SER A 1 5.36 -9.82 26.86
CA SER A 1 4.26 -8.91 26.49
C SER A 1 4.54 -8.41 25.09
N ILE A 2 3.65 -8.63 24.12
CA ILE A 2 3.76 -7.96 22.81
C ILE A 2 3.20 -6.55 23.05
N VAL A 3 4.07 -5.55 23.17
CA VAL A 3 3.65 -4.15 23.10
C VAL A 3 3.58 -3.81 21.62
N GLY A 4 2.43 -3.34 21.14
CA GLY A 4 2.26 -3.02 19.72
C GLY A 4 3.15 -1.85 19.31
N ASP A 5 4.01 -2.07 18.32
CA ASP A 5 4.72 -0.99 17.65
C ASP A 5 3.75 -0.20 16.75
N LYS A 6 4.21 0.97 16.28
CA LYS A 6 3.46 1.81 15.34
C LYS A 6 3.09 1.03 14.07
N THR A 7 1.88 1.24 13.55
CA THR A 7 1.52 0.73 12.23
C THR A 7 2.41 1.34 11.14
N MET A 8 2.54 0.67 9.99
CA MET A 8 3.28 1.23 8.84
C MET A 8 2.74 2.61 8.43
N ALA A 9 1.42 2.78 8.44
CA ALA A 9 0.79 4.08 8.18
C ALA A 9 1.27 5.15 9.19
N PHE A 10 1.29 4.81 10.47
CA PHE A 10 1.74 5.73 11.52
C PHE A 10 3.26 5.96 11.52
N LEU A 11 4.06 5.01 11.04
CA LEU A 11 5.49 5.24 10.78
C LEU A 11 5.72 6.19 9.59
N LEU A 12 4.87 6.14 8.57
CA LEU A 12 5.00 6.96 7.36
C LEU A 12 4.48 8.39 7.53
N MET A 13 3.41 8.56 8.32
CA MET A 13 2.65 9.82 8.43
C MET A 13 2.58 10.40 9.85
N ASP A 14 2.86 9.59 10.88
CA ASP A 14 2.85 9.97 12.30
C ASP A 14 1.60 10.80 12.68
N LYS A 15 1.77 11.83 13.52
CA LYS A 15 0.70 12.69 14.01
C LYS A 15 -0.03 13.48 12.92
N GLU A 16 0.55 13.59 11.72
CA GLU A 16 -0.10 14.29 10.62
C GLU A 16 -1.37 13.56 10.16
N MET A 17 -1.51 12.26 10.47
CA MET A 17 -2.74 11.51 10.22
C MET A 17 -3.98 12.11 10.91
N TYR A 18 -3.82 12.79 12.05
CA TYR A 18 -4.95 13.34 12.80
C TYR A 18 -5.57 14.58 12.15
N THR A 19 -4.82 15.30 11.32
CA THR A 19 -5.23 16.58 10.73
C THR A 19 -5.16 16.61 9.21
N GLY A 20 -4.33 15.74 8.60
CA GLY A 20 -4.06 15.70 7.16
C GLY A 20 -4.86 14.66 6.39
N MET A 21 -5.69 13.84 7.05
CA MET A 21 -6.47 12.78 6.40
C MET A 21 -7.82 13.24 5.83
N SER A 22 -8.14 14.53 5.89
CA SER A 22 -9.33 15.07 5.22
C SER A 22 -9.17 15.05 3.70
N ASP A 23 -10.19 14.56 3.00
CA ASP A 23 -10.30 14.55 1.54
C ASP A 23 -10.86 15.87 0.98
N LEU A 24 -11.33 16.77 1.86
CA LEU A 24 -11.90 18.06 1.46
C LEU A 24 -10.83 19.12 1.13
N GLN A 25 -9.59 18.87 1.50
CA GLN A 25 -8.45 19.75 1.26
C GLN A 25 -7.31 18.95 0.63
N PRO A 26 -6.45 19.55 -0.19
CA PRO A 26 -5.27 18.87 -0.72
C PRO A 26 -4.43 18.24 0.40
N ALA A 27 -3.97 17.01 0.18
CA ALA A 27 -3.04 16.35 1.10
C ALA A 27 -1.72 17.12 1.17
N SER A 28 -1.07 17.11 2.33
CA SER A 28 0.31 17.55 2.44
C SER A 28 1.25 16.55 1.74
N PRO A 29 2.50 16.95 1.43
CA PRO A 29 3.49 16.04 0.85
C PRO A 29 3.76 14.79 1.69
N THR A 30 3.68 14.89 3.03
CA THR A 30 3.85 13.74 3.92
C THR A 30 2.72 12.74 3.78
N ILE A 31 1.46 13.23 3.74
CA ILE A 31 0.27 12.37 3.62
C ILE A 31 0.24 11.73 2.23
N ASP A 32 0.52 12.49 1.17
CA ASP A 32 0.59 11.98 -0.20
C ASP A 32 1.66 10.87 -0.32
N ARG A 33 2.87 11.13 0.19
CA ARG A 33 3.95 10.13 0.28
C ARG A 33 3.51 8.90 1.09
N GLY A 34 2.87 9.11 2.23
CA GLY A 34 2.50 8.04 3.15
C GLY A 34 1.45 7.09 2.57
N ILE A 35 0.42 7.64 1.93
CA ILE A 35 -0.62 6.86 1.23
C ILE A 35 0.00 6.08 0.07
N ALA A 36 0.84 6.72 -0.75
CA ALA A 36 1.52 6.04 -1.86
C ALA A 36 2.40 4.89 -1.38
N LEU A 37 3.25 5.13 -0.37
CA LEU A 37 4.17 4.11 0.15
C LEU A 37 3.45 2.99 0.89
N GLN A 38 2.36 3.25 1.62
CA GLN A 38 1.59 2.19 2.26
C GLN A 38 1.08 1.18 1.23
N LYS A 39 0.49 1.67 0.12
CA LYS A 39 0.00 0.85 -0.99
C LYS A 39 1.14 0.06 -1.64
N MET A 40 2.25 0.73 -1.96
CA MET A 40 3.40 0.10 -2.59
C MET A 40 4.05 -0.98 -1.72
N ILE A 41 4.19 -0.73 -0.41
CA ILE A 41 4.77 -1.68 0.53
C ILE A 41 3.87 -2.92 0.66
N HIS A 42 2.55 -2.74 0.83
CA HIS A 42 1.62 -3.87 0.88
C HIS A 42 1.68 -4.69 -0.40
N PHE A 43 1.68 -4.02 -1.55
CA PHE A 43 1.60 -4.70 -2.84
C PHE A 43 2.88 -5.44 -3.21
N ILE A 44 4.05 -4.85 -2.96
CA ILE A 44 5.32 -5.54 -3.23
C ILE A 44 5.50 -6.74 -2.27
N THR A 45 5.06 -6.61 -1.01
CA THR A 45 5.06 -7.73 -0.06
C THR A 45 4.14 -8.86 -0.53
N MET A 46 2.93 -8.56 -1.01
CA MET A 46 2.04 -9.57 -1.54
C MET A 46 2.65 -10.24 -2.78
N ALA A 47 3.10 -9.46 -3.77
CA ALA A 47 3.50 -10.01 -5.06
C ALA A 47 4.85 -10.77 -5.05
N LEU A 48 5.82 -10.36 -4.21
CA LEU A 48 7.15 -10.97 -4.15
C LEU A 48 7.46 -11.75 -2.86
N GLY A 49 6.66 -11.56 -1.79
CA GLY A 49 7.03 -12.02 -0.45
C GLY A 49 6.79 -13.49 -0.15
N GLY A 50 5.99 -14.20 -0.96
CA GLY A 50 5.72 -15.63 -0.78
C GLY A 50 4.52 -16.12 -1.57
N ASP A 51 3.89 -17.19 -1.07
CA ASP A 51 2.78 -17.91 -1.71
C ASP A 51 1.44 -17.70 -1.01
N GLY A 52 1.37 -16.71 -0.12
CA GLY A 52 0.21 -16.36 0.67
C GLY A 52 0.36 -14.96 1.25
N TYR A 53 -0.76 -14.29 1.47
CA TYR A 53 -0.79 -12.94 2.04
C TYR A 53 -1.64 -12.93 3.31
N LEU A 54 -1.20 -12.14 4.29
CA LEU A 54 -1.90 -11.94 5.55
C LEU A 54 -1.92 -10.46 5.86
N ASN A 55 -3.08 -9.96 6.23
CA ASN A 55 -3.25 -8.60 6.70
C ASN A 55 -3.95 -8.60 8.07
N PHE A 56 -3.44 -7.81 9.02
CA PHE A 56 -4.02 -7.69 10.35
C PHE A 56 -5.07 -6.58 10.38
N MET A 57 -6.21 -6.84 11.04
CA MET A 57 -7.38 -5.97 11.03
C MET A 57 -7.07 -4.46 11.22
N GLY A 58 -7.53 -3.66 10.27
CA GLY A 58 -7.34 -2.22 10.19
C GLY A 58 -6.13 -1.79 9.37
N ASN A 59 -5.13 -2.65 9.15
CA ASN A 59 -3.96 -2.25 8.38
C ASN A 59 -4.27 -2.11 6.87
N GLU A 60 -5.31 -2.78 6.36
CA GLU A 60 -5.84 -2.64 4.99
C GLU A 60 -6.15 -1.18 4.62
N PHE A 61 -6.70 -0.41 5.56
CA PHE A 61 -7.00 1.01 5.35
C PHE A 61 -5.97 1.94 6.01
N GLY A 62 -4.85 1.42 6.49
CA GLY A 62 -3.84 2.21 7.18
C GLY A 62 -4.35 2.79 8.50
N HIS A 63 -4.96 1.97 9.35
CA HIS A 63 -5.39 2.38 10.69
C HIS A 63 -4.23 3.09 11.43
N PRO A 64 -4.47 4.28 12.00
CA PRO A 64 -3.41 5.06 12.65
C PRO A 64 -2.96 4.38 13.97
N GLU A 65 -1.95 4.96 14.60
CA GLU A 65 -1.50 4.61 15.95
C GLU A 65 -0.89 3.20 16.06
N TRP A 66 -1.24 2.47 17.12
CA TRP A 66 -0.78 1.13 17.48
C TRP A 66 -1.86 0.42 18.31
N ILE A 67 -1.68 -0.88 18.55
CA ILE A 67 -2.50 -1.67 19.47
C ILE A 67 -1.83 -1.69 20.85
N ASP A 68 -2.58 -1.38 21.90
CA ASP A 68 -2.13 -1.60 23.29
C ASP A 68 -3.32 -2.09 24.13
N PHE A 69 -3.09 -3.14 24.90
CA PHE A 69 -4.10 -3.75 25.78
C PHE A 69 -4.07 -3.09 27.17
N PRO A 70 -5.20 -3.06 27.89
CA PRO A 70 -5.25 -2.56 29.27
C PRO A 70 -4.22 -3.27 30.15
N ARG A 71 -3.31 -2.49 30.75
CA ARG A 71 -2.26 -2.96 31.66
C ARG A 71 -1.85 -1.85 32.62
N GLU A 72 -1.12 -2.18 33.67
CA GLU A 72 -0.65 -1.20 34.65
C GLU A 72 0.09 -0.01 33.99
N GLY A 73 1.01 -0.30 33.06
CA GLY A 73 1.80 0.73 32.37
C GLY A 73 1.03 1.62 31.38
N ASN A 74 -0.28 1.46 31.22
CA ASN A 74 -1.15 2.40 30.51
C ASN A 74 -2.43 2.72 31.30
N ASN A 75 -2.38 2.55 32.63
CA ASN A 75 -3.48 2.84 33.54
C ASN A 75 -4.76 2.06 33.19
N TRP A 76 -4.63 0.82 32.73
CA TRP A 76 -5.75 -0.03 32.29
C TRP A 76 -6.61 0.61 31.19
N SER A 77 -5.98 1.40 30.31
CA SER A 77 -6.67 2.10 29.22
C SER A 77 -7.11 1.13 28.12
N TYR A 78 -8.32 1.35 27.61
CA TYR A 78 -8.89 0.64 26.46
C TYR A 78 -8.80 1.44 25.15
N ASP A 79 -8.26 2.66 25.17
CA ASP A 79 -8.30 3.57 24.00
C ASP A 79 -7.60 2.98 22.76
N LYS A 80 -6.51 2.22 22.95
CA LYS A 80 -5.76 1.56 21.88
C LYS A 80 -6.17 0.10 21.65
N CYS A 81 -7.13 -0.40 22.42
CA CYS A 81 -7.65 -1.77 22.32
C CYS A 81 -8.97 -1.80 21.52
N ARG A 82 -9.01 -1.07 20.39
CA ARG A 82 -10.17 -0.96 19.50
C ARG A 82 -9.75 -0.79 18.04
N ARG A 83 -10.71 -0.90 17.14
CA ARG A 83 -10.58 -0.55 15.71
C ARG A 83 -11.52 0.59 15.37
N GLN A 84 -11.01 1.59 14.66
CA GLN A 84 -11.74 2.80 14.28
C GLN A 84 -12.34 2.66 12.88
N TRP A 85 -13.30 1.75 12.71
CA TRP A 85 -13.93 1.46 11.41
C TRP A 85 -14.52 2.70 10.73
N SER A 86 -15.04 3.64 11.54
CA SER A 86 -15.54 4.92 11.05
C SER A 86 -14.53 5.70 10.20
N LEU A 87 -13.22 5.51 10.40
CA LEU A 87 -12.20 6.18 9.59
C LEU A 87 -12.25 5.72 8.12
N ALA A 88 -12.50 4.43 7.88
CA ALA A 88 -12.61 3.85 6.55
C ALA A 88 -13.98 4.11 5.91
N ASP A 89 -15.04 4.18 6.72
CA ASP A 89 -16.42 4.34 6.24
C ASP A 89 -16.79 5.79 5.86
N ILE A 90 -16.07 6.78 6.40
CA ILE A 90 -16.38 8.20 6.20
C ILE A 90 -15.77 8.72 4.89
N ASP A 91 -16.63 9.13 3.96
CA ASP A 91 -16.23 9.59 2.62
C ASP A 91 -15.34 10.84 2.60
N HIS A 92 -15.42 11.72 3.59
CA HIS A 92 -14.58 12.92 3.61
C HIS A 92 -13.17 12.66 4.18
N LEU A 93 -12.80 11.39 4.44
CA LEU A 93 -11.47 11.00 4.86
C LEU A 93 -10.76 10.16 3.80
N ARG A 94 -9.43 10.17 3.86
CA ARG A 94 -8.54 9.52 2.88
C ARG A 94 -8.30 8.02 3.12
N TYR A 95 -8.73 7.46 4.25
CA TYR A 95 -8.54 6.03 4.56
C TYR A 95 -9.23 5.10 3.54
N LYS A 96 -10.36 5.55 2.97
CA LYS A 96 -11.07 4.87 1.88
C LYS A 96 -10.18 4.54 0.69
N TYR A 97 -9.15 5.34 0.41
CA TYR A 97 -8.26 5.14 -0.72
C TYR A 97 -7.31 3.95 -0.53
N MET A 98 -6.74 3.79 0.66
CA MET A 98 -5.93 2.62 1.01
C MET A 98 -6.81 1.36 1.06
N ASN A 99 -8.01 1.47 1.64
CA ASN A 99 -8.97 0.37 1.68
C ASN A 99 -9.38 -0.11 0.27
N ALA A 100 -9.70 0.83 -0.63
CA ALA A 100 -10.05 0.53 -2.02
C ALA A 100 -8.89 -0.13 -2.77
N PHE A 101 -7.65 0.30 -2.51
CA PHE A 101 -6.48 -0.31 -3.11
C PHE A 101 -6.23 -1.73 -2.59
N ASP A 102 -6.37 -1.97 -1.28
CA ASP A 102 -6.26 -3.31 -0.69
C ASP A 102 -7.32 -4.26 -1.28
N GLN A 103 -8.56 -3.79 -1.44
CA GLN A 103 -9.61 -4.55 -2.12
C GLN A 103 -9.24 -4.90 -3.57
N ALA A 104 -8.74 -3.92 -4.34
CA ALA A 104 -8.35 -4.13 -5.74
C ALA A 104 -7.11 -5.04 -5.86
N MET A 105 -6.19 -4.97 -4.91
CA MET A 105 -5.00 -5.81 -4.81
C MET A 105 -5.37 -7.29 -4.61
N ASN A 106 -6.26 -7.58 -3.66
CA ASN A 106 -6.76 -8.94 -3.45
C ASN A 106 -7.56 -9.45 -4.66
N ALA A 107 -8.44 -8.62 -5.24
CA ALA A 107 -9.19 -8.99 -6.44
C ALA A 107 -8.30 -9.25 -7.67
N LEU A 108 -7.12 -8.61 -7.73
CA LEU A 108 -6.12 -8.88 -8.76
C LEU A 108 -5.55 -10.30 -8.62
N ASP A 109 -5.23 -10.74 -7.40
CA ASP A 109 -4.76 -12.11 -7.17
C ASP A 109 -5.86 -13.14 -7.38
N ASP A 110 -7.10 -12.87 -6.96
CA ASP A 110 -8.24 -13.75 -7.27
C ASP A 110 -8.37 -14.00 -8.79
N LYS A 111 -8.03 -13.01 -9.60
CA LYS A 111 -8.13 -13.07 -11.06
C LYS A 111 -6.92 -13.72 -11.74
N PHE A 112 -5.70 -13.43 -11.27
CA PHE A 112 -4.45 -13.84 -11.94
C PHE A 112 -3.68 -14.93 -11.19
N SER A 113 -4.08 -15.24 -9.96
CA SER A 113 -3.52 -16.27 -9.09
C SER A 113 -1.99 -16.20 -8.97
N PHE A 114 -1.44 -14.99 -8.93
CA PHE A 114 0.00 -14.77 -8.97
C PHE A 114 0.68 -15.24 -7.69
N LEU A 115 -0.01 -15.26 -6.54
CA LEU A 115 0.49 -15.85 -5.30
C LEU A 115 0.75 -17.36 -5.43
N SER A 116 -0.10 -18.08 -6.18
CA SER A 116 0.05 -19.53 -6.40
C SER A 116 1.04 -19.88 -7.51
N SER A 117 1.52 -18.89 -8.27
CA SER A 117 2.43 -19.09 -9.38
C SER A 117 3.86 -19.32 -8.89
N SER A 118 4.51 -20.38 -9.40
CA SER A 118 5.94 -20.61 -9.24
C SER A 118 6.82 -19.73 -10.14
N LYS A 119 6.24 -19.12 -11.20
CA LYS A 119 6.95 -18.15 -12.04
C LYS A 119 7.14 -16.86 -11.24
N GLN A 120 8.38 -16.59 -10.85
CA GLN A 120 8.83 -15.36 -10.18
C GLN A 120 10.21 -14.96 -10.71
N ILE A 121 10.32 -13.81 -11.37
CA ILE A 121 11.56 -13.34 -12.00
C ILE A 121 11.73 -11.86 -11.72
N VAL A 122 12.80 -11.46 -11.02
CA VAL A 122 13.16 -10.05 -10.84
C VAL A 122 14.08 -9.63 -11.98
N SER A 123 13.59 -8.80 -12.88
CA SER A 123 14.31 -8.41 -14.11
C SER A 123 15.14 -7.13 -13.96
N ASP A 124 14.77 -6.23 -13.05
CA ASP A 124 15.50 -4.98 -12.81
C ASP A 124 15.42 -4.57 -11.33
N MET A 125 16.57 -4.21 -10.76
CA MET A 125 16.73 -3.64 -9.42
C MET A 125 17.62 -2.41 -9.55
N ASN A 126 17.03 -1.33 -10.05
CA ASN A 126 17.78 -0.13 -10.38
C ASN A 126 17.94 0.77 -9.14
N GLU A 127 19.11 0.67 -8.50
CA GLU A 127 19.39 1.44 -7.28
C GLU A 127 19.36 2.95 -7.50
N GLU A 128 19.93 3.47 -8.60
CA GLU A 128 19.98 4.91 -8.84
C GLU A 128 18.59 5.49 -9.11
N LYS A 129 17.78 4.78 -9.89
CA LYS A 129 16.43 5.20 -10.25
C LYS A 129 15.39 4.80 -9.20
N LYS A 130 15.75 3.95 -8.24
CA LYS A 130 14.84 3.38 -7.23
C LYS A 130 13.65 2.65 -7.88
N ILE A 131 13.92 1.91 -8.95
CA ILE A 131 12.91 1.14 -9.68
C ILE A 131 13.15 -0.35 -9.45
N ILE A 132 12.07 -1.08 -9.19
CA ILE A 132 12.05 -2.54 -9.15
C ILE A 132 11.07 -3.02 -10.21
N VAL A 133 11.51 -3.95 -11.05
CA VAL A 133 10.69 -4.60 -12.08
C VAL A 133 10.80 -6.11 -11.93
N PHE A 134 9.66 -6.78 -11.93
CA PHE A 134 9.60 -8.23 -11.83
C PHE A 134 8.35 -8.80 -12.49
N GLU A 135 8.40 -10.10 -12.77
CA GLU A 135 7.27 -10.92 -13.20
C GLU A 135 6.86 -11.87 -12.08
N ARG A 136 5.55 -11.97 -11.82
CA ARG A 136 4.96 -13.02 -10.99
C ARG A 136 3.72 -13.56 -11.71
N GLY A 137 3.73 -14.84 -12.05
CA GLY A 137 2.72 -15.43 -12.93
C GLY A 137 2.67 -14.73 -14.29
N ASP A 138 1.47 -14.33 -14.72
CA ASP A 138 1.23 -13.68 -16.01
C ASP A 138 1.33 -12.14 -15.94
N LEU A 139 1.72 -11.59 -14.79
CA LEU A 139 1.78 -10.16 -14.55
C LEU A 139 3.22 -9.65 -14.52
N VAL A 140 3.41 -8.47 -15.10
CA VAL A 140 4.64 -7.68 -14.99
C VAL A 140 4.37 -6.52 -14.03
N PHE A 141 5.21 -6.39 -13.01
CA PHE A 141 5.09 -5.40 -11.95
C PHE A 141 6.21 -4.37 -12.07
N VAL A 142 5.86 -3.10 -11.88
CA VAL A 142 6.80 -1.97 -11.92
C VAL A 142 6.56 -1.11 -10.69
N PHE A 143 7.58 -0.99 -9.83
CA PHE A 143 7.55 -0.15 -8.64
C PHE A 143 8.58 0.98 -8.79
N ASN A 144 8.13 2.23 -8.73
CA ASN A 144 8.99 3.40 -8.67
C ASN A 144 9.00 4.00 -7.26
N PHE A 145 10.04 3.72 -6.48
CA PHE A 145 10.24 4.25 -5.13
C PHE A 145 11.00 5.59 -5.13
N HIS A 146 11.28 6.19 -6.27
CA HIS A 146 11.95 7.49 -6.31
C HIS A 146 11.03 8.57 -5.73
N PRO A 147 11.51 9.42 -4.80
CA PRO A 147 10.67 10.44 -4.15
C PRO A 147 10.17 11.57 -5.05
N SER A 148 10.55 11.61 -6.34
CA SER A 148 10.32 12.81 -7.17
C SER A 148 10.50 12.62 -8.68
N LYS A 149 11.28 11.64 -9.14
CA LYS A 149 11.52 11.44 -10.57
C LYS A 149 10.42 10.57 -11.19
N THR A 150 9.88 11.08 -12.28
CA THR A 150 9.03 10.34 -13.21
C THR A 150 9.88 9.90 -14.40
N TYR A 151 9.56 8.73 -14.97
CA TYR A 151 10.34 8.13 -16.05
C TYR A 151 9.44 7.80 -17.24
N ASP A 152 9.54 8.58 -18.31
CA ASP A 152 8.83 8.33 -19.56
C ASP A 152 9.59 7.31 -20.42
N GLY A 153 8.85 6.38 -21.04
CA GLY A 153 9.44 5.37 -21.92
C GLY A 153 10.40 4.40 -21.22
N TYR A 154 10.22 4.15 -19.92
CA TYR A 154 11.02 3.20 -19.17
C TYR A 154 10.88 1.80 -19.78
N LYS A 155 12.01 1.18 -20.14
CA LYS A 155 12.01 -0.16 -20.74
C LYS A 155 11.84 -1.21 -19.65
N VAL A 156 10.88 -2.11 -19.85
CA VAL A 156 10.52 -3.19 -18.94
C VAL A 156 10.70 -4.51 -19.68
N GLY A 157 11.44 -5.45 -19.09
CA GLY A 157 11.55 -6.82 -19.61
C GLY A 157 10.25 -7.58 -19.39
N CYS A 158 9.89 -8.45 -20.33
CA CYS A 158 8.78 -9.38 -20.19
C CYS A 158 9.07 -10.66 -20.97
N ASP A 159 8.49 -11.77 -20.52
CA ASP A 159 8.65 -13.09 -21.12
C ASP A 159 8.00 -13.18 -22.52
N LEU A 160 6.67 -12.95 -22.59
CA LEU A 160 5.92 -13.12 -23.84
C LEU A 160 5.84 -11.81 -24.63
N PRO A 161 6.08 -11.84 -25.95
CA PRO A 161 5.83 -10.68 -26.81
C PRO A 161 4.32 -10.46 -26.95
N GLY A 162 3.89 -9.19 -27.03
CA GLY A 162 2.48 -8.90 -27.22
C GLY A 162 2.09 -7.46 -26.88
N LYS A 163 0.81 -7.28 -26.59
CA LYS A 163 0.23 -6.01 -26.13
C LYS A 163 -0.11 -6.13 -24.65
N TYR A 164 0.53 -5.30 -23.84
CA TYR A 164 0.27 -5.19 -22.42
C TYR A 164 -0.69 -4.03 -22.14
N LYS A 165 -1.45 -4.15 -21.05
CA LYS A 165 -2.33 -3.10 -20.52
C LYS A 165 -2.19 -3.05 -19.01
N VAL A 166 -2.53 -1.92 -18.42
CA VAL A 166 -2.57 -1.75 -16.96
C VAL A 166 -3.59 -2.73 -16.38
N ALA A 167 -3.12 -3.58 -15.46
CA ALA A 167 -3.97 -4.49 -14.68
C ALA A 167 -4.43 -3.87 -13.36
N LEU A 168 -3.50 -3.19 -12.67
CA LEU A 168 -3.74 -2.39 -11.48
C LEU A 168 -2.74 -1.22 -11.47
N ASP A 169 -3.23 0.00 -11.21
CA ASP A 169 -2.42 1.20 -11.07
C ASP A 169 -2.69 1.87 -9.72
N SER A 170 -1.66 1.99 -8.89
CA SER A 170 -1.78 2.65 -7.59
C SER A 170 -1.96 4.17 -7.68
N ASP A 171 -1.64 4.81 -8.81
CA ASP A 171 -1.80 6.25 -9.03
C ASP A 171 -3.23 6.63 -9.48
N ALA A 172 -4.14 5.66 -9.68
CA ALA A 172 -5.52 5.96 -10.03
C ALA A 172 -6.22 6.82 -8.95
N LEU A 173 -7.10 7.74 -9.40
CA LEU A 173 -7.82 8.66 -8.50
C LEU A 173 -8.65 7.94 -7.44
N MET A 174 -9.23 6.78 -7.77
CA MET A 174 -10.00 5.95 -6.83
C MET A 174 -9.16 5.38 -5.68
N PHE A 175 -7.84 5.40 -5.82
CA PHE A 175 -6.89 5.01 -4.77
C PHE A 175 -6.14 6.23 -4.19
N GLY A 176 -6.64 7.44 -4.44
CA GLY A 176 -6.06 8.68 -3.93
C GLY A 176 -4.72 9.05 -4.59
N GLY A 177 -4.43 8.53 -5.78
CA GLY A 177 -3.30 8.97 -6.59
C GLY A 177 -3.66 10.16 -7.49
N HIS A 178 -2.77 10.48 -8.42
CA HIS A 178 -2.86 11.67 -9.27
C HIS A 178 -3.41 11.42 -10.68
N GLY A 179 -3.64 10.17 -11.06
CA GLY A 179 -4.24 9.76 -12.34
C GLY A 179 -3.37 10.04 -13.56
N ARG A 180 -2.07 9.72 -13.48
CA ARG A 180 -1.08 10.06 -14.53
C ARG A 180 -0.68 8.90 -15.45
N VAL A 181 -1.18 7.69 -15.19
CA VAL A 181 -0.86 6.46 -15.94
C VAL A 181 -1.88 6.20 -17.05
#